data_AF-A0A2N2K8C2-F1
#
_entry.id   AF-A0A2N2K8C2-F1
#
_cell.length_a   1.000
_cell.length_b   1.000
_cell.length_c   1.000
_cell.angle_alpha   90.00
_cell.angle_beta   90.00
_cell.angle_gamma   90.00
#
_symmetry.space_group_name_H-M   'P 1'
#
loop_
_entity.id
_entity.type
_entity.pdbx_description
1 polymer ?
#
loop_
_entity_poly.entity_id
_entity_poly.type
_entity_poly.pdbx_seq_one_letter_code
_entity_poly.pdbx_strand_id
1 'polypeptide(L)'
;MDITVNGSLMTVSITGNYFSAGITYNNNYFTPGDLYINPTGWITTGTGPNYGNDTFNSNEGWSLVVTSQGVYHLDYSQIQFTEAPSGWYYRANQAWRGGATGDMLSEVDYSINDTGVSYTFDTAGLYLGNKFGLHWTMRCGNDVIEGLDPIPPVPEPATLLLLGLGLLGLGVASRKKFKK
;
A
#
# COMPACT_ATOMS: atom_id res chain seq x y z
N MET A 1 -3.26 4.54 -8.83
CA MET A 1 -3.14 3.51 -7.79
C MET A 1 -4.53 3.24 -7.28
N ASP A 2 -4.93 1.98 -7.29
CA ASP A 2 -6.23 1.51 -6.82
C ASP A 2 -6.02 0.57 -5.64
N ILE A 3 -6.90 0.68 -4.64
CA ILE A 3 -6.84 -0.14 -3.44
C ILE A 3 -8.14 -0.88 -3.24
N THR A 4 -8.02 -2.18 -3.00
CA THR A 4 -9.14 -3.02 -2.57
C THR A 4 -8.81 -3.60 -1.22
N VAL A 5 -9.75 -3.48 -0.28
CA VAL A 5 -9.63 -4.10 1.06
C VAL A 5 -10.77 -5.10 1.22
N ASN A 6 -10.44 -6.35 1.53
CA ASN A 6 -11.39 -7.43 1.80
C ASN A 6 -11.01 -8.14 3.11
N GLY A 7 -11.70 -7.77 4.20
CA GLY A 7 -11.29 -8.19 5.54
C GLY A 7 -9.95 -7.56 5.90
N SER A 8 -8.96 -8.39 6.20
CA SER A 8 -7.58 -7.95 6.50
C SER A 8 -6.66 -7.95 5.27
N LEU A 9 -7.10 -8.52 4.14
CA LEU A 9 -6.31 -8.50 2.90
C LEU A 9 -6.44 -7.15 2.21
N MET A 10 -5.31 -6.51 1.94
CA MET A 10 -5.20 -5.30 1.15
C MET A 10 -4.50 -5.62 -0.16
N THR A 11 -5.12 -5.23 -1.26
CA THR A 11 -4.52 -5.26 -2.60
C THR A 11 -4.28 -3.83 -3.06
N VAL A 12 -3.02 -3.50 -3.35
CA VAL A 12 -2.61 -2.23 -3.94
C VAL A 12 -2.19 -2.49 -5.39
N SER A 13 -2.94 -1.94 -6.33
CA SER A 13 -2.67 -2.04 -7.76
C SER A 13 -2.21 -0.70 -8.31
N ILE A 14 -1.08 -0.70 -9.02
CA ILE A 14 -0.59 0.46 -9.74
C ILE A 14 -0.60 0.09 -11.22
N THR A 15 -1.43 0.79 -11.98
CA THR A 15 -1.58 0.60 -13.41
C THR A 15 -0.85 1.69 -14.17
N GLY A 16 -0.29 1.31 -15.31
CA GLY A 16 0.44 2.20 -16.20
C GLY A 16 1.20 1.36 -17.23
N ASN A 17 2.03 2.01 -18.03
CA ASN A 17 2.82 1.29 -19.03
C ASN A 17 4.21 0.94 -18.48
N TYR A 18 4.82 -0.10 -19.03
CA TYR A 18 6.25 -0.44 -18.86
C TYR A 18 6.67 -1.02 -17.50
N PHE A 19 5.79 -1.81 -16.87
CA PHE A 19 6.09 -2.43 -15.56
C PHE A 19 6.95 -3.70 -15.68
N SER A 20 6.53 -4.77 -16.38
CA SER A 20 7.27 -6.05 -16.36
C SER A 20 8.57 -6.10 -17.15
N ALA A 21 8.68 -5.38 -18.26
CA ALA A 21 9.93 -5.35 -19.00
C ALA A 21 11.01 -4.51 -18.29
N GLY A 22 10.62 -3.64 -17.35
CA GLY A 22 11.38 -2.43 -17.02
C GLY A 22 11.49 -1.51 -18.24
N ILE A 23 11.87 -0.26 -18.04
CA ILE A 23 12.17 0.64 -19.14
C ILE A 23 13.68 0.59 -19.39
N THR A 24 14.09 0.23 -20.60
CA THR A 24 15.44 0.55 -21.07
C THR A 24 15.37 1.81 -21.91
N TYR A 25 16.01 2.88 -21.46
CA TYR A 25 16.16 4.10 -22.25
C TYR A 25 17.58 4.65 -22.09
N ASN A 26 18.24 4.98 -23.20
CA ASN A 26 19.65 5.42 -23.23
C ASN A 26 20.58 4.54 -22.36
N ASN A 27 20.49 3.21 -22.51
CA ASN A 27 21.25 2.21 -21.75
C ASN A 27 21.00 2.20 -20.21
N ASN A 28 19.98 2.88 -19.72
CA ASN A 28 19.57 2.82 -18.32
C ASN A 28 18.34 1.92 -18.17
N TYR A 29 18.41 1.00 -17.21
CA TYR A 29 17.31 0.10 -16.85
C TYR A 29 16.56 0.64 -15.63
N PHE A 30 15.26 0.90 -15.79
CA PHE A 30 14.38 1.41 -14.76
C PHE A 30 13.35 0.33 -14.42
N THR A 31 13.23 -0.02 -13.15
CA THR A 31 12.27 -1.02 -12.67
C THR A 31 11.22 -0.36 -11.78
N PRO A 32 10.04 -0.99 -11.64
CA PRO A 32 9.10 -0.70 -10.56
C PRO A 32 9.78 -0.69 -9.20
N GLY A 33 9.32 0.22 -8.34
CA GLY A 33 9.79 0.34 -6.98
C GLY A 33 9.07 -0.56 -5.98
N ASP A 34 9.46 -0.46 -4.72
CA ASP A 34 8.74 -1.02 -3.57
C ASP A 34 7.62 -0.05 -3.12
N LEU A 35 6.65 -0.56 -2.36
CA LEU A 35 5.55 0.23 -1.81
C LEU A 35 5.81 0.56 -0.35
N TYR A 36 5.72 1.83 0.04
CA TYR A 36 5.97 2.27 1.41
C TYR A 36 4.67 2.68 2.08
N ILE A 37 4.55 2.38 3.39
CA ILE A 37 3.34 2.65 4.17
C ILE A 37 3.68 3.53 5.37
N ASN A 38 2.89 4.59 5.56
CA ASN A 38 2.76 5.27 6.82
C ASN A 38 1.47 4.79 7.51
N PRO A 39 1.54 4.02 8.60
CA PRO A 39 0.37 3.49 9.31
C PRO A 39 -0.56 4.54 9.93
N THR A 40 -0.10 5.79 10.07
CA THR A 40 -0.80 6.88 10.77
C THR A 40 -1.44 7.91 9.84
N GLY A 41 -1.22 7.79 8.53
CA GLY A 41 -1.79 8.67 7.51
C GLY A 41 -0.72 9.40 6.72
N TRP A 42 -1.09 9.92 5.54
CA TRP A 42 -0.16 10.67 4.71
C TRP A 42 0.05 12.08 5.27
N ILE A 43 1.28 12.39 5.67
CA ILE A 43 1.70 13.72 6.12
C ILE A 43 2.53 14.33 4.99
N THR A 44 1.96 15.24 4.20
CA THR A 44 2.74 16.01 3.24
C THR A 44 3.36 17.22 3.93
N THR A 45 4.68 17.36 3.84
CA THR A 45 5.34 18.62 4.16
C THR A 45 5.50 19.45 2.89
N GLY A 46 4.42 20.11 2.44
CA GLY A 46 4.48 20.93 1.23
C GLY A 46 3.32 21.90 1.06
N THR A 47 3.57 23.05 0.43
CA THR A 47 2.54 24.02 0.05
C THR A 47 2.44 24.09 -1.48
N GLY A 48 1.35 23.58 -2.09
CA GLY A 48 1.02 23.82 -3.51
C GLY A 48 0.36 22.65 -4.23
N PRO A 49 -0.27 22.89 -5.40
CA PRO A 49 -0.79 21.82 -6.25
C PRO A 49 0.36 21.00 -6.86
N ASN A 50 0.19 19.67 -6.90
CA ASN A 50 1.10 18.69 -7.49
C ASN A 50 2.42 18.39 -6.76
N TYR A 51 2.62 18.90 -5.52
CA TYR A 51 3.73 18.53 -4.62
C TYR A 51 5.08 18.29 -5.32
N GLY A 52 5.45 19.17 -6.28
CA GLY A 52 6.60 18.95 -7.16
C GLY A 52 7.96 19.00 -6.45
N ASN A 53 7.97 19.41 -5.17
CA ASN A 53 9.15 19.56 -4.32
C ASN A 53 9.06 18.71 -3.04
N ASP A 54 8.13 17.74 -2.97
CA ASP A 54 8.09 16.84 -1.82
C ASP A 54 9.33 15.93 -1.80
N THR A 55 9.70 15.43 -0.62
CA THR A 55 10.88 14.56 -0.43
C THR A 55 10.56 13.46 0.55
N PHE A 56 10.77 12.20 0.17
CA PHE A 56 10.57 11.07 1.07
C PHE A 56 11.56 11.15 2.24
N ASN A 57 11.06 11.38 3.45
CA ASN A 57 11.92 11.60 4.62
C ASN A 57 11.37 11.01 5.93
N SER A 58 12.22 10.95 6.95
CA SER A 58 11.91 10.31 8.23
C SER A 58 10.88 11.03 9.08
N ASN A 59 10.60 12.31 8.80
CA ASN A 59 9.63 13.09 9.56
C ASN A 59 8.18 12.86 9.08
N GLU A 60 8.02 12.18 7.94
CA GLU A 60 6.72 11.93 7.32
C GLU A 60 6.02 10.70 7.87
N GLY A 61 6.68 9.93 8.75
CA GLY A 61 6.07 8.80 9.48
C GLY A 61 6.00 7.47 8.72
N TRP A 62 6.71 7.33 7.60
CA TRP A 62 6.85 6.03 6.92
C TRP A 62 7.56 5.04 7.84
N SER A 63 7.01 3.83 7.96
CA SER A 63 7.56 2.84 8.90
C SER A 63 7.49 1.40 8.41
N LEU A 64 6.81 1.16 7.29
CA LEU A 64 6.75 -0.15 6.65
C LEU A 64 7.13 -0.04 5.17
N VAL A 65 7.70 -1.13 4.65
CA VAL A 65 7.93 -1.34 3.22
C VAL A 65 7.37 -2.69 2.81
N VAL A 66 6.69 -2.70 1.66
CA VAL A 66 6.16 -3.86 0.99
C VAL A 66 7.00 -4.10 -0.25
N THR A 67 7.73 -5.22 -0.22
CA THR A 67 8.58 -5.68 -1.32
C THR A 67 7.91 -6.82 -2.06
N SER A 68 8.54 -7.29 -3.14
CA SER A 68 8.13 -8.54 -3.80
C SER A 68 8.22 -9.80 -2.92
N GLN A 69 8.86 -9.72 -1.75
CA GLN A 69 9.11 -10.87 -0.87
C GLN A 69 8.30 -10.84 0.43
N GLY A 70 7.70 -9.70 0.79
CA GLY A 70 7.03 -9.55 2.07
C GLY A 70 6.92 -8.09 2.53
N VAL A 71 6.20 -7.92 3.64
CA VAL A 71 6.10 -6.66 4.39
C VAL A 71 7.13 -6.65 5.52
N TYR A 72 7.86 -5.55 5.67
CA TYR A 72 8.93 -5.38 6.65
C TYR A 72 8.83 -4.03 7.34
N HIS A 73 9.54 -3.89 8.46
CA HIS A 73 9.85 -2.56 8.99
C HIS A 73 10.79 -1.80 8.05
N LEU A 74 10.65 -0.48 8.05
CA LEU A 74 11.45 0.42 7.23
C LEU A 74 12.72 0.89 7.96
N ASP A 75 13.88 0.68 7.35
CA ASP A 75 15.16 1.30 7.70
C ASP A 75 15.54 2.33 6.63
N TYR A 76 15.46 3.60 7.00
CA TYR A 76 15.78 4.72 6.10
C TYR A 76 17.21 4.71 5.56
N SER A 77 18.15 4.09 6.28
CA SER A 77 19.55 4.01 5.85
C SER A 77 19.77 3.04 4.67
N GLN A 78 18.79 2.17 4.41
CA GLN A 78 18.84 1.16 3.35
C GLN A 78 17.94 1.51 2.16
N ILE A 79 17.35 2.71 2.14
CA ILE A 79 16.53 3.19 1.04
C ILE A 79 17.42 3.62 -0.12
N GLN A 80 17.02 3.21 -1.32
CA GLN A 80 17.49 3.75 -2.58
C GLN A 80 16.54 4.85 -3.04
N PHE A 81 17.10 6.04 -3.27
CA PHE A 81 16.35 7.21 -3.71
C PHE A 81 16.37 7.36 -5.23
N THR A 82 15.35 8.03 -5.76
CA THR A 82 15.19 8.26 -7.19
C THR A 82 16.38 8.97 -7.79
N GLU A 83 16.71 8.55 -9.01
CA GLU A 83 17.81 9.10 -9.79
C GLU A 83 17.44 9.07 -11.28
N ALA A 84 17.90 10.07 -12.02
CA ALA A 84 17.73 10.12 -13.46
C ALA A 84 19.01 10.62 -14.15
N PRO A 85 19.23 10.26 -15.43
CA PRO A 85 20.33 10.79 -16.21
C PRO A 85 20.29 12.32 -16.32
N SER A 86 21.44 12.94 -16.59
CA SER A 86 21.53 14.39 -16.80
C SER A 86 20.58 14.85 -17.91
N GLY A 87 19.83 15.93 -17.65
CA GLY A 87 18.87 16.53 -18.59
C GLY A 87 17.45 15.99 -18.51
N TRP A 88 17.15 15.06 -17.58
CA TRP A 88 15.81 14.51 -17.38
C TRP A 88 15.05 15.27 -16.31
N TYR A 89 13.74 15.41 -16.52
CA TYR A 89 12.82 15.86 -15.49
C TYR A 89 12.41 14.67 -14.62
N TYR A 90 12.72 14.75 -13.33
CA TYR A 90 12.30 13.78 -12.34
C TYR A 90 12.12 14.42 -10.96
N ARG A 91 11.37 13.75 -10.08
CA ARG A 91 11.31 14.09 -8.66
C ARG A 91 12.46 13.39 -7.93
N ALA A 92 13.41 14.18 -7.43
CA ALA A 92 14.55 13.68 -6.66
C ALA A 92 14.14 13.35 -5.20
N ASN A 93 14.97 12.57 -4.52
CA ASN A 93 14.80 12.20 -3.11
C ASN A 93 13.45 11.52 -2.81
N GLN A 94 12.99 10.66 -3.72
CA GLN A 94 11.81 9.82 -3.51
C GLN A 94 12.28 8.39 -3.26
N ALA A 95 11.69 7.67 -2.30
CA ALA A 95 12.09 6.31 -2.02
C ALA A 95 11.54 5.38 -3.11
N TRP A 96 12.42 4.82 -3.95
CA TRP A 96 11.96 3.91 -4.99
C TRP A 96 12.19 2.45 -4.62
N ARG A 97 13.19 2.10 -3.80
CA ARG A 97 13.45 0.69 -3.45
C ARG A 97 14.19 0.51 -2.13
N GLY A 98 14.02 -0.63 -1.49
CA GLY A 98 14.80 -1.06 -0.34
C GLY A 98 14.22 -0.58 0.99
N GLY A 99 15.08 -0.53 2.01
CA GLY A 99 14.65 -0.21 3.36
C GLY A 99 14.03 -1.37 4.15
N ALA A 100 13.92 -2.57 3.59
CA ALA A 100 13.37 -3.72 4.32
C ALA A 100 14.35 -4.20 5.40
N THR A 101 13.91 -4.20 6.66
CA THR A 101 14.72 -4.66 7.80
C THR A 101 13.94 -5.55 8.75
N GLY A 102 14.68 -6.37 9.51
CA GLY A 102 14.13 -7.27 10.52
C GLY A 102 13.38 -8.47 9.94
N ASP A 103 12.51 -9.05 10.77
CA ASP A 103 11.68 -10.19 10.40
C ASP A 103 10.52 -9.77 9.50
N MET A 104 10.09 -10.69 8.63
CA MET A 104 8.91 -10.49 7.79
C MET A 104 7.65 -10.40 8.64
N LEU A 105 6.89 -9.33 8.45
CA LEU A 105 5.65 -9.05 9.18
C LEU A 105 4.43 -9.69 8.53
N SER A 106 4.43 -9.80 7.19
CA SER A 106 3.33 -10.37 6.41
C SER A 106 3.84 -10.87 5.06
N GLU A 107 3.27 -11.97 4.58
CA GLU A 107 3.52 -12.48 3.23
C GLU A 107 2.88 -11.55 2.19
N VAL A 108 3.51 -11.47 1.01
CA VAL A 108 3.01 -10.68 -0.12
C VAL A 108 2.82 -11.61 -1.31
N ASP A 109 1.61 -11.59 -1.86
CA ASP A 109 1.37 -12.04 -3.23
C ASP A 109 1.67 -10.87 -4.18
N TYR A 110 2.81 -10.97 -4.86
CA TYR A 110 3.36 -9.96 -5.75
C TYR A 110 3.18 -10.37 -7.20
N SER A 111 2.55 -9.51 -7.99
CA SER A 111 2.38 -9.72 -9.42
C SER A 111 2.78 -8.48 -10.21
N ILE A 112 3.47 -8.71 -11.32
CA ILE A 112 3.94 -7.67 -12.23
C ILE A 112 3.76 -8.12 -13.67
N ASN A 113 3.21 -7.25 -14.50
CA ASN A 113 3.04 -7.44 -15.94
C ASN A 113 3.29 -6.11 -16.67
N ASP A 114 3.12 -6.05 -17.99
CA ASP A 114 3.49 -4.84 -18.75
C ASP A 114 2.57 -3.64 -18.44
N THR A 115 1.40 -3.91 -17.87
CA THR A 115 0.33 -2.94 -17.60
C THR A 115 0.23 -2.52 -16.12
N GLY A 116 1.04 -3.11 -15.24
CA GLY A 116 1.03 -2.73 -13.83
C GLY A 116 1.73 -3.68 -12.88
N VAL A 117 1.71 -3.28 -11.61
CA VAL A 117 2.17 -4.06 -10.45
C VAL A 117 1.06 -4.14 -9.40
N SER A 118 0.97 -5.28 -8.73
CA SER A 118 0.02 -5.54 -7.66
C SER A 118 0.73 -6.14 -6.45
N TYR A 119 0.41 -5.62 -5.27
CA TYR A 119 0.82 -6.14 -3.98
C TYR A 119 -0.44 -6.55 -3.23
N THR A 120 -0.56 -7.82 -2.85
CA THR A 120 -1.62 -8.27 -1.95
C THR A 120 -1.00 -8.82 -0.67
N PHE A 121 -1.36 -8.26 0.48
CA PHE A 121 -0.81 -8.67 1.77
C PHE A 121 -1.85 -8.58 2.87
N ASP A 122 -1.65 -9.38 3.91
CA ASP A 122 -2.48 -9.32 5.11
C ASP A 122 -2.03 -8.14 5.98
N THR A 123 -2.99 -7.29 6.34
CA THR A 123 -2.81 -6.14 7.22
C THR A 123 -3.02 -6.46 8.69
N ALA A 124 -3.48 -7.68 9.01
CA ALA A 124 -3.58 -8.17 10.37
C ALA A 124 -2.20 -8.10 11.06
N GLY A 125 -2.12 -7.36 12.17
CA GLY A 125 -0.87 -7.18 12.91
C GLY A 125 0.05 -6.08 12.41
N LEU A 126 -0.25 -5.41 11.28
CA LEU A 126 0.54 -4.26 10.79
C LEU A 126 0.22 -2.93 11.50
N TYR A 127 -0.73 -2.94 12.44
CA TYR A 127 -1.19 -1.76 13.20
C TYR A 127 -1.51 -0.55 12.31
N LEU A 128 -2.18 -0.78 11.17
CA LEU A 128 -2.64 0.31 10.31
C LEU A 128 -3.82 1.03 10.99
N GLY A 129 -3.72 2.35 11.10
CA GLY A 129 -4.80 3.18 11.60
C GLY A 129 -5.95 3.31 10.60
N ASN A 130 -6.98 4.07 10.98
CA ASN A 130 -8.12 4.39 10.11
C ASN A 130 -7.73 5.27 8.90
N LYS A 131 -6.50 5.78 8.91
CA LYS A 131 -5.86 6.52 7.84
C LYS A 131 -4.44 5.96 7.71
N PHE A 132 -4.02 5.68 6.49
CA PHE A 132 -2.64 5.29 6.20
C PHE A 132 -2.20 5.96 4.91
N GLY A 133 -0.93 6.36 4.86
CA GLY A 133 -0.31 6.90 3.65
C GLY A 133 0.34 5.77 2.86
N LEU A 134 0.27 5.87 1.54
CA LEU A 134 1.08 5.06 0.63
C LEU A 134 2.00 5.95 -0.18
N HIS A 135 3.18 5.41 -0.49
CA HIS A 135 4.13 5.99 -1.43
C HIS A 135 4.64 4.90 -2.36
N TRP A 136 4.63 5.20 -3.65
CA TRP A 136 5.26 4.36 -4.66
C TRP A 136 5.83 5.21 -5.78
N THR A 137 7.00 4.83 -6.28
CA THR A 137 7.59 5.42 -7.48
C THR A 137 8.53 4.45 -8.20
N MET A 138 8.87 4.75 -9.45
CA MET A 138 9.95 4.09 -10.19
C MET A 138 11.29 4.77 -9.93
N ARG A 139 12.40 4.11 -10.26
CA ARG A 139 13.77 4.66 -10.13
C ARG A 139 13.92 6.08 -10.71
N CYS A 140 13.31 6.34 -11.85
CA CYS A 140 13.37 7.64 -12.51
C CYS A 140 12.47 8.72 -11.90
N GLY A 141 11.64 8.44 -10.88
CA GLY A 141 10.88 9.44 -10.13
C GLY A 141 9.97 10.35 -10.96
N ASN A 142 9.65 9.97 -12.20
CA ASN A 142 8.78 10.72 -13.10
C ASN A 142 7.31 10.60 -12.68
N ASP A 143 6.95 9.46 -12.11
CA ASP A 143 5.65 9.15 -11.52
C ASP A 143 5.86 8.81 -10.05
N VAL A 144 5.56 9.76 -9.15
CA VAL A 144 5.37 9.45 -7.73
C VAL A 144 3.89 9.47 -7.46
N ILE A 145 3.40 8.37 -6.91
CA ILE A 145 2.01 8.17 -6.54
C ILE A 145 1.95 8.06 -5.03
N GLU A 146 1.27 9.03 -4.42
CA GLU A 146 1.11 9.08 -2.98
C GLU A 146 -0.36 9.33 -2.61
N GLY A 147 -0.71 8.86 -1.42
CA GLY A 147 -1.97 9.15 -0.77
C GLY A 147 -2.68 7.90 -0.24
N LEU A 148 -3.44 8.11 0.84
CA LEU A 148 -4.82 7.66 1.00
C LEU A 148 -5.45 8.34 2.22
N ASP A 149 -6.55 9.06 2.01
CA ASP A 149 -7.48 9.51 3.06
C ASP A 149 -8.82 9.89 2.40
N PRO A 150 -9.96 9.24 2.69
CA PRO A 150 -10.16 8.05 3.53
C PRO A 150 -10.26 6.74 2.73
N ILE A 151 -10.09 5.59 3.42
CA ILE A 151 -10.51 4.27 2.92
C ILE A 151 -12.02 4.32 2.71
N PRO A 152 -12.59 3.92 1.55
CA PRO A 152 -14.02 3.77 1.43
C PRO A 152 -14.50 2.79 2.51
N PRO A 153 -15.54 3.13 3.31
CA PRO A 153 -15.93 2.32 4.45
C PRO A 153 -16.15 0.88 3.99
N VAL A 154 -15.38 -0.04 4.58
CA VAL A 154 -15.55 -1.47 4.37
C VAL A 154 -16.98 -1.80 4.80
N PRO A 155 -17.83 -2.35 3.91
CA PRO A 155 -19.15 -2.78 4.30
C PRO A 155 -19.03 -3.75 5.46
N GLU A 156 -19.74 -3.47 6.56
CA GLU A 156 -19.73 -4.34 7.74
C GLU A 156 -20.00 -5.78 7.30
N PRO A 157 -19.19 -6.76 7.74
CA PRO A 157 -19.30 -8.10 7.21
C PRO A 157 -20.70 -8.66 7.49
N ALA A 158 -21.32 -9.23 6.45
CA ALA A 158 -22.65 -9.84 6.51
C ALA A 158 -22.78 -10.93 7.60
N THR A 159 -21.68 -11.35 8.20
CA THR A 159 -21.61 -12.22 9.37
C THR A 159 -22.33 -11.63 10.58
N LEU A 160 -22.34 -10.30 10.80
CA LEU A 160 -23.11 -9.68 11.90
C LEU A 160 -24.62 -9.77 11.65
N LEU A 161 -25.04 -9.59 10.40
CA LEU A 161 -26.43 -9.81 10.00
C LEU A 161 -26.81 -11.29 10.14
N LEU A 162 -25.96 -12.20 9.71
CA LEU A 162 -26.17 -13.65 9.83
C LEU A 162 -26.23 -14.10 11.30
N LEU A 163 -25.37 -13.54 12.16
CA LEU A 163 -25.36 -13.78 13.60
C LEU A 163 -26.66 -13.27 14.24
N GLY A 164 -27.08 -12.06 13.88
CA GLY A 164 -28.35 -11.48 14.34
C GLY A 164 -29.56 -12.33 13.93
N LEU A 165 -29.61 -12.75 12.67
CA LEU A 165 -30.67 -13.63 12.16
C LEU A 165 -30.62 -15.02 12.80
N GLY A 166 -29.43 -15.57 13.06
CA GLY A 166 -29.24 -16.84 13.76
C GLY A 166 -29.76 -16.79 15.20
N LEU A 167 -29.43 -15.73 15.95
CA LEU A 167 -29.93 -15.50 17.31
C LEU A 167 -31.44 -15.30 17.35
N LEU A 168 -32.00 -14.54 16.40
CA LEU A 168 -33.45 -14.38 16.27
C LEU A 168 -34.14 -15.71 15.95
N GLY A 169 -33.57 -16.51 15.05
CA GLY A 169 -34.06 -17.86 14.72
C GLY A 169 -34.09 -18.79 15.94
N LEU A 170 -33.01 -18.82 16.72
CA LEU A 170 -32.92 -19.57 17.98
C LEU A 170 -33.94 -19.08 19.01
N GLY A 171 -34.13 -17.77 19.13
CA GLY A 171 -35.10 -17.15 20.04
C GLY A 171 -36.56 -17.45 19.68
N VAL A 172 -36.90 -17.56 18.39
CA VAL A 172 -38.25 -17.95 17.94
C VAL A 172 -38.46 -19.46 18.10
N ALA A 173 -37.45 -20.27 17.80
CA ALA A 173 -37.54 -21.72 17.93
C ALA A 173 -37.67 -22.19 19.39
N SER A 174 -36.97 -21.52 20.33
CA SER A 174 -37.07 -21.83 21.76
C SER A 174 -38.48 -21.56 22.31
N ARG A 175 -39.14 -20.47 21.91
CA ARG A 175 -40.53 -20.16 22.34
C ARG A 175 -41.56 -21.20 21.90
N LYS A 176 -41.32 -21.94 20.82
CA LYS A 176 -42.21 -23.03 20.37
C LYS A 176 -42.06 -24.30 21.20
N LYS A 177 -40.89 -24.54 21.81
CA LYS A 177 -40.68 -25.71 22.69
C LYS A 177 -41.26 -25.54 24.10
N PHE A 178 -41.39 -24.30 24.58
CA PHE A 178 -41.94 -24.02 25.92
C PHE A 178 -43.47 -23.79 25.94
N LYS A 179 -44.15 -23.89 24.79
CA LYS A 179 -45.61 -24.06 24.73
C LYS A 179 -45.94 -25.56 24.63
N LYS A 180 -45.77 -26.29 25.73
CA LYS A 180 -46.35 -27.59 26.00
C LYS A 180 -46.91 -27.58 27.41
#